data_AF-A0A9P5XLB9-F1
#
_entry.id   AF-A0A9P5XLB9-F1
#
_cell.length_a   1.000
_cell.length_b   1.000
_cell.length_c   1.000
_cell.angle_alpha   90.00
_cell.angle_beta   90.00
_cell.angle_gamma   90.00
#
_symmetry.space_group_name_H-M   'P 1'
#
loop_
_entity.id
_entity.type
_entity.pdbx_description
1 polymer ?
#
loop_
_entity_poly.entity_id
_entity_poly.type
_entity_poly.pdbx_seq_one_letter_code
_entity_poly.pdbx_strand_id
1 'polypeptide(L)'
;MHLGGSLTTESACAYAHSPGVPPHPGPEWTRFICISDNHSRTQCDLPPGDVLLHAGDLSSWGYPAQVMKTLDWIKSLDYPTKIIIAGNHDLCLDEDVPPFGEDLGPESLATIREYVRGEEMKKANVHYLEYESFEFMTAAGRKWIVYGSPASPKHASGAFQYSERQAAQLIYDKIPSDTEILITHTPAKYCLDLTAKGKKAGCRVLRERLKSLEACRLHVFGHIHEDAGADMIDTDAGVRVAVNAAIARSGTAMIVDLRN
;
A
#
# COMPACT_ATOMS: atom_id res chain seq x y z
N MET A 1 -6.70 -16.95 -2.67
CA MET A 1 -6.64 -16.23 -3.95
C MET A 1 -8.07 -16.02 -4.44
N HIS A 2 -8.72 -14.98 -3.91
CA HIS A 2 -9.90 -14.43 -4.56
C HIS A 2 -9.38 -13.67 -5.77
N LEU A 3 -9.52 -14.27 -6.96
CA LEU A 3 -9.67 -13.67 -8.30
C LEU A 3 -9.32 -14.74 -9.34
N GLY A 4 -10.34 -15.50 -9.74
CA GLY A 4 -10.33 -16.27 -10.99
C GLY A 4 -10.87 -15.47 -12.19
N GLY A 5 -11.20 -14.18 -12.00
CA GLY A 5 -11.83 -13.29 -12.98
C GLY A 5 -11.72 -11.81 -12.58
N SER A 6 -12.29 -10.90 -13.38
CA SER A 6 -12.29 -9.45 -13.14
C SER A 6 -13.44 -9.01 -12.22
N LEU A 7 -13.23 -7.96 -11.43
CA LEU A 7 -14.30 -7.23 -10.75
C LEU A 7 -14.54 -5.91 -11.51
N THR A 8 -15.78 -5.62 -11.91
CA THR A 8 -16.08 -4.48 -12.78
C THR A 8 -17.39 -3.82 -12.39
N THR A 9 -17.37 -2.48 -12.36
CA THR A 9 -18.51 -1.58 -12.19
C THR A 9 -18.41 -0.44 -13.21
N GLU A 10 -19.38 0.47 -13.24
CA GLU A 10 -19.33 1.65 -14.13
C GLU A 10 -18.19 2.62 -13.80
N SER A 11 -17.67 2.60 -12.57
CA SER A 11 -16.68 3.57 -12.07
C SER A 11 -15.34 2.96 -11.67
N ALA A 12 -15.23 1.62 -11.66
CA ALA A 12 -14.05 0.91 -11.20
C ALA A 12 -13.92 -0.49 -11.81
N CYS A 13 -12.69 -0.89 -12.12
CA CYS A 13 -12.36 -2.27 -12.45
C CYS A 13 -11.14 -2.74 -11.65
N ALA A 14 -11.08 -4.02 -11.28
CA ALA A 14 -9.93 -4.62 -10.62
C ALA A 14 -9.59 -6.01 -11.18
N TYR A 15 -8.30 -6.26 -11.39
CA TYR A 15 -7.77 -7.47 -12.05
C TYR A 15 -6.45 -7.90 -11.41
N ALA A 16 -6.20 -9.21 -11.36
CA ALA A 16 -4.86 -9.72 -11.12
C ALA A 16 -4.04 -9.67 -12.42
N HIS A 17 -2.78 -9.23 -12.35
CA HIS A 17 -1.92 -9.18 -13.52
C HIS A 17 -1.68 -10.59 -14.10
N SER A 18 -1.95 -10.74 -15.39
CA SER A 18 -1.77 -11.98 -16.13
C SER A 18 -1.69 -11.70 -17.64
N PRO A 19 -1.20 -12.63 -18.47
CA PRO A 19 -1.31 -12.52 -19.91
C PRO A 19 -2.77 -12.33 -20.33
N GLY A 20 -3.07 -11.26 -21.06
CA GLY A 20 -4.44 -10.95 -21.53
C GLY A 20 -5.23 -9.96 -20.66
N VAL A 21 -4.59 -9.32 -19.67
CA VAL A 21 -5.16 -8.14 -19.00
C VAL A 21 -5.60 -7.09 -20.04
N PRO A 22 -6.78 -6.46 -19.87
CA PRO A 22 -7.26 -5.43 -20.78
C PRO A 22 -6.27 -4.26 -20.95
N PRO A 23 -6.19 -3.66 -22.14
CA PRO A 23 -5.44 -2.42 -22.34
C PRO A 23 -5.97 -1.31 -21.42
N HIS A 24 -5.20 -0.24 -21.29
CA HIS A 24 -5.65 0.95 -20.55
C HIS A 24 -7.00 1.45 -21.10
N PRO A 25 -8.02 1.68 -20.26
CA PRO A 25 -9.39 1.99 -20.72
C PRO A 25 -9.54 3.39 -21.34
N GLY A 26 -8.50 4.22 -21.28
CA GLY A 26 -8.42 5.51 -21.97
C GLY A 26 -8.20 6.68 -21.01
N PRO A 27 -8.21 7.93 -21.51
CA PRO A 27 -7.84 9.12 -20.73
C PRO A 27 -8.83 9.50 -19.63
N GLU A 28 -10.07 9.00 -19.68
CA GLU A 28 -11.11 9.21 -18.65
C GLU A 28 -10.92 8.35 -17.39
N TRP A 29 -9.83 7.60 -17.33
CA TRP A 29 -9.53 6.66 -16.26
C TRP A 29 -8.10 6.85 -15.79
N THR A 30 -7.85 6.53 -14.54
CA THR A 30 -6.52 6.40 -13.96
C THR A 30 -6.27 4.92 -13.64
N ARG A 31 -5.18 4.36 -14.15
CA ARG A 31 -4.73 2.99 -13.85
C ARG A 31 -3.70 2.96 -12.73
N PHE A 32 -4.08 2.31 -11.64
CA PHE A 32 -3.23 2.06 -10.47
C PHE A 32 -2.66 0.65 -10.53
N ILE A 33 -1.35 0.53 -10.34
CA ILE A 33 -0.64 -0.73 -10.13
C ILE A 33 -0.37 -0.86 -8.65
N CYS A 34 -0.94 -1.87 -8.02
CA CYS A 34 -0.91 -2.07 -6.58
C CYS A 34 -0.04 -3.29 -6.24
N ILE A 35 0.98 -3.08 -5.39
CA ILE A 35 1.86 -4.11 -4.85
C ILE A 35 2.12 -3.88 -3.36
N SER A 36 2.64 -4.89 -2.66
CA SER A 36 3.04 -4.86 -1.26
C SER A 36 3.85 -6.12 -0.95
N ASP A 37 4.57 -6.13 0.17
CA ASP A 37 5.23 -7.34 0.70
C ASP A 37 6.30 -7.90 -0.25
N ASN A 38 7.03 -6.98 -0.90
CA ASN A 38 8.17 -7.30 -1.74
C ASN A 38 9.23 -8.09 -0.96
N HIS A 39 9.47 -7.71 0.30
CA HIS A 39 10.48 -8.32 1.17
C HIS A 39 11.85 -8.40 0.48
N SER A 40 12.30 -7.28 -0.13
CA SER A 40 13.55 -7.19 -0.90
C SER A 40 13.63 -7.99 -2.20
N ARG A 41 12.50 -8.53 -2.68
CA ARG A 41 12.40 -9.06 -4.05
C ARG A 41 12.05 -7.93 -5.01
N THR A 42 12.85 -7.83 -6.07
CA THR A 42 12.83 -6.72 -7.05
C THR A 42 12.66 -7.24 -8.47
N GLN A 43 12.21 -8.48 -8.63
CA GLN A 43 12.02 -9.14 -9.92
C GLN A 43 10.55 -9.52 -10.03
N CYS A 44 9.74 -8.55 -10.44
CA CYS A 44 8.32 -8.71 -10.67
C CYS A 44 8.00 -8.12 -12.03
N ASP A 45 7.31 -8.89 -12.87
CA ASP A 45 6.78 -8.38 -14.13
C ASP A 45 5.57 -7.51 -13.79
N LEU A 46 5.72 -6.20 -13.95
CA LEU A 46 4.68 -5.23 -13.61
C LEU A 46 4.14 -4.62 -14.90
N PRO A 47 2.80 -4.56 -15.06
CA PRO A 47 2.19 -3.96 -16.23
C PRO A 47 2.35 -2.43 -16.21
N PRO A 48 2.26 -1.76 -17.38
CA PRO A 48 2.16 -0.32 -17.44
C PRO A 48 0.93 0.23 -16.69
N GLY A 49 1.07 1.43 -16.13
CA GLY A 49 0.00 2.15 -15.46
C GLY A 49 0.40 3.61 -15.19
N ASP A 50 -0.54 4.39 -14.66
CA ASP A 50 -0.31 5.81 -14.38
C ASP A 50 0.34 6.02 -13.02
N VAL A 51 0.01 5.15 -12.05
CA VAL A 51 0.41 5.30 -10.65
C VAL A 51 0.77 3.95 -10.05
N LEU A 52 1.95 3.84 -9.44
CA LEU A 52 2.33 2.70 -8.62
C LEU A 52 2.01 2.98 -7.15
N LEU A 53 1.33 2.05 -6.49
CA LEU A 53 1.03 2.07 -5.05
C LEU A 53 1.71 0.88 -4.37
N HIS A 54 2.57 1.13 -3.38
CA HIS A 54 3.26 0.08 -2.60
C HIS A 54 2.83 0.12 -1.12
N ALA A 55 2.12 -0.91 -0.64
CA ALA A 55 1.49 -0.92 0.69
C ALA A 55 2.34 -1.52 1.83
N GLY A 56 3.65 -1.34 1.77
CA GLY A 56 4.58 -1.67 2.85
C GLY A 56 5.33 -3.00 2.69
N ASP A 57 6.20 -3.28 3.66
CA ASP A 57 7.14 -4.39 3.67
C ASP A 57 8.09 -4.37 2.48
N LEU A 58 8.80 -3.24 2.36
CA LEU A 58 9.88 -3.04 1.40
C LEU A 58 11.02 -4.04 1.62
N SER A 59 11.25 -4.44 2.87
CA SER A 59 12.33 -5.30 3.32
C SER A 59 11.85 -6.59 4.00
N SER A 60 12.76 -7.57 4.15
CA SER A 60 12.48 -8.80 4.92
C SER A 60 12.70 -8.60 6.41
N TRP A 61 13.65 -7.75 6.80
CA TRP A 61 14.11 -7.64 8.18
C TRP A 61 14.45 -6.21 8.59
N GLY A 62 14.15 -5.21 7.76
CA GLY A 62 14.33 -3.81 8.13
C GLY A 62 15.79 -3.35 8.15
N TYR A 63 16.69 -4.07 7.48
CA TYR A 63 18.06 -3.61 7.30
C TYR A 63 18.11 -2.50 6.23
N PRO A 64 18.90 -1.42 6.43
CA PRO A 64 19.01 -0.33 5.47
C PRO A 64 19.34 -0.80 4.04
N ALA A 65 20.27 -1.75 3.88
CA ALA A 65 20.63 -2.30 2.58
C ALA A 65 19.46 -3.00 1.87
N GLN A 66 18.57 -3.65 2.63
CA GLN A 66 17.38 -4.31 2.09
C GLN A 66 16.32 -3.31 1.62
N VAL A 67 16.12 -2.24 2.40
CA VAL A 67 15.20 -1.15 2.02
C VAL A 67 15.76 -0.42 0.80
N MET A 68 17.04 -0.03 0.79
CA MET A 68 17.70 0.64 -0.34
C MET A 68 17.54 -0.15 -1.64
N LYS A 69 17.79 -1.47 -1.60
CA LYS A 69 17.60 -2.34 -2.78
C LYS A 69 16.20 -2.22 -3.38
N THR A 70 15.15 -2.22 -2.54
CA THR A 70 13.77 -2.10 -3.01
C THR A 70 13.47 -0.68 -3.50
N LEU A 71 13.96 0.35 -2.81
CA LEU A 71 13.80 1.74 -3.25
C LEU A 71 14.46 2.01 -4.60
N ASP A 72 15.68 1.52 -4.82
CA ASP A 72 16.39 1.61 -6.10
C ASP A 72 15.63 0.94 -7.23
N TRP A 73 15.04 -0.23 -6.95
CA TRP A 73 14.18 -0.91 -7.91
C TRP A 73 12.92 -0.09 -8.22
N ILE A 74 12.18 0.38 -7.22
CA ILE A 74 10.97 1.21 -7.41
C ILE A 74 11.29 2.47 -8.20
N LYS A 75 12.43 3.11 -7.90
CA LYS A 75 12.94 4.29 -8.61
C LYS A 75 13.11 4.02 -10.10
N SER A 76 13.64 2.84 -10.45
CA SER A 76 13.89 2.43 -11.84
C SER A 76 12.63 2.10 -12.66
N LEU A 77 11.47 1.92 -12.03
CA LEU A 77 10.22 1.59 -12.73
C LEU A 77 9.69 2.80 -13.50
N ASP A 78 9.13 2.57 -14.68
CA ASP A 78 8.58 3.61 -15.56
C ASP A 78 7.11 3.92 -15.23
N TYR A 79 6.88 4.50 -14.05
CA TYR A 79 5.58 5.02 -13.64
C TYR A 79 5.66 6.53 -13.42
N PRO A 80 4.72 7.33 -13.96
CA PRO A 80 4.69 8.77 -13.75
C PRO A 80 4.67 9.21 -12.28
N THR A 81 4.02 8.44 -11.41
CA THR A 81 3.95 8.67 -9.96
C THR A 81 4.03 7.35 -9.20
N LYS A 82 4.83 7.31 -8.13
CA LYS A 82 4.97 6.14 -7.26
C LYS A 82 4.74 6.58 -5.82
N ILE A 83 3.81 5.95 -5.13
CA ILE A 83 3.47 6.26 -3.74
C ILE A 83 3.70 5.01 -2.91
N ILE A 84 4.49 5.14 -1.85
CA ILE A 84 4.94 4.01 -1.04
C ILE A 84 4.70 4.32 0.44
N ILE A 85 4.43 3.28 1.21
CA ILE A 85 4.47 3.32 2.68
C ILE A 85 5.42 2.23 3.19
N ALA A 86 5.78 2.30 4.47
CA ALA A 86 6.46 1.22 5.18
C ALA A 86 5.46 0.13 5.64
N GLY A 87 6.01 -1.02 6.05
CA GLY A 87 5.27 -2.07 6.76
C GLY A 87 6.00 -2.53 8.02
N ASN A 88 5.48 -3.60 8.64
CA ASN A 88 6.03 -4.06 9.92
C ASN A 88 7.44 -4.68 9.83
N HIS A 89 7.90 -4.99 8.62
CA HIS A 89 9.26 -5.48 8.39
C HIS A 89 10.28 -4.36 8.21
N ASP A 90 9.86 -3.11 8.01
CA ASP A 90 10.75 -1.99 7.65
C ASP A 90 11.33 -1.25 8.87
N LEU A 91 11.91 -2.00 9.81
CA LEU A 91 12.38 -1.51 11.12
C LEU A 91 13.28 -0.27 11.07
N CYS A 92 14.21 -0.18 10.12
CA CYS A 92 15.08 0.99 10.05
C CYS A 92 14.33 2.30 9.74
N LEU A 93 13.08 2.23 9.29
CA LEU A 93 12.24 3.40 9.01
C LEU A 93 11.42 3.86 10.22
N ASP A 94 11.21 3.01 11.22
CA ASP A 94 10.46 3.35 12.42
C ASP A 94 11.38 4.01 13.45
N GLU A 95 11.08 5.24 13.87
CA GLU A 95 11.87 5.98 14.85
C GLU A 95 11.71 5.44 16.28
N ASP A 96 10.58 4.81 16.59
CA ASP A 96 10.22 4.33 17.92
C ASP A 96 10.69 2.89 18.19
N VAL A 97 11.10 2.17 17.15
CA VAL A 97 11.48 0.75 17.24
C VAL A 97 12.94 0.55 16.81
N PRO A 98 13.80 -0.02 17.68
CA PRO A 98 15.17 -0.34 17.27
C PRO A 98 15.19 -1.53 16.30
N PRO A 99 16.16 -1.57 15.37
CA PRO A 99 16.32 -2.69 14.44
C PRO A 99 16.71 -3.99 15.17
N PHE A 100 16.40 -5.14 14.59
CA PHE A 100 16.79 -6.44 15.15
C PHE A 100 18.25 -6.77 14.86
N GLY A 101 18.94 -7.31 15.86
CA GLY A 101 20.11 -8.19 15.71
C GLY A 101 21.42 -7.56 15.21
N GLU A 102 21.38 -6.38 14.60
CA GLU A 102 22.56 -5.61 14.22
C GLU A 102 22.64 -4.33 15.04
N ASP A 103 23.86 -4.00 15.47
CA ASP A 103 24.20 -2.71 16.10
C ASP A 103 24.27 -1.65 14.99
N LEU A 104 23.11 -1.34 14.39
CA LEU A 104 22.98 -0.28 13.41
C LEU A 104 23.11 1.04 14.15
N GLY A 105 24.24 1.70 13.94
CA GLY A 105 24.51 3.01 14.52
C GLY A 105 23.45 4.04 14.09
N PRO A 106 23.18 5.06 14.93
CA PRO A 106 22.20 6.12 14.64
C PRO A 106 22.38 6.80 13.28
N GLU A 107 23.63 6.92 12.80
CA GLU A 107 23.95 7.51 11.50
C GLU A 107 23.40 6.69 10.33
N SER A 108 23.45 5.36 10.39
CA SER A 108 22.92 4.50 9.34
C SER A 108 21.39 4.57 9.26
N LEU A 109 20.73 4.64 10.42
CA LEU A 109 19.28 4.82 10.52
C LEU A 109 18.84 6.20 10.01
N ALA A 110 19.55 7.26 10.40
CA ALA A 110 19.29 8.61 9.90
C ALA A 110 19.44 8.67 8.38
N THR A 111 20.50 8.07 7.83
CA THR A 111 20.78 8.05 6.40
C THR A 111 19.64 7.42 5.60
N ILE A 112 19.12 6.25 6.01
CA ILE A 112 18.04 5.58 5.26
C ILE A 112 16.70 6.32 5.38
N ARG A 113 16.42 6.91 6.54
CA ARG A 113 15.21 7.73 6.77
C ARG A 113 15.24 9.03 5.97
N GLU A 114 16.41 9.65 5.83
CA GLU A 114 16.61 10.78 4.94
C GLU A 114 16.49 10.34 3.47
N TYR A 115 17.12 9.24 3.09
CA TYR A 115 17.13 8.74 1.72
C TYR A 115 15.71 8.48 1.19
N VAL A 116 14.86 7.77 1.94
CA VAL A 116 13.50 7.42 1.50
C VAL A 116 12.61 8.65 1.26
N ARG A 117 12.95 9.79 1.87
CA ARG A 117 12.29 11.10 1.69
C ARG A 117 13.11 12.10 0.86
N GLY A 118 14.28 11.70 0.39
CA GLY A 118 15.31 12.57 -0.17
C GLY A 118 14.99 13.07 -1.58
N GLU A 119 15.76 14.06 -2.02
CA GLU A 119 15.62 14.67 -3.36
C GLU A 119 15.77 13.67 -4.50
N GLU A 120 16.55 12.61 -4.32
CA GLU A 120 16.70 11.55 -5.32
C GLU A 120 15.39 10.79 -5.55
N MET A 121 14.67 10.46 -4.48
CA MET A 121 13.36 9.81 -4.56
C MET A 121 12.33 10.73 -5.21
N LYS A 122 12.32 12.02 -4.82
CA LYS A 122 11.42 13.02 -5.39
C LYS A 122 11.66 13.23 -6.89
N LYS A 123 12.91 13.31 -7.35
CA LYS A 123 13.26 13.44 -8.77
C LYS A 123 12.77 12.27 -9.63
N ALA A 124 12.61 11.09 -9.01
CA ALA A 124 12.05 9.91 -9.65
C ALA A 124 10.54 9.75 -9.43
N ASN A 125 9.87 10.78 -8.90
CA ASN A 125 8.46 10.82 -8.51
C ASN A 125 8.06 9.68 -7.57
N VAL A 126 8.93 9.36 -6.61
CA VAL A 126 8.63 8.44 -5.52
C VAL A 126 8.33 9.22 -4.25
N HIS A 127 7.15 8.97 -3.67
CA HIS A 127 6.64 9.66 -2.50
C HIS A 127 6.39 8.65 -1.38
N TYR A 128 7.19 8.73 -0.33
CA TYR A 128 7.00 7.96 0.90
C TYR A 128 6.05 8.68 1.85
N LEU A 129 4.98 8.00 2.28
CA LEU A 129 3.98 8.53 3.20
C LEU A 129 4.01 7.81 4.53
N GLU A 130 3.99 8.58 5.61
CA GLU A 130 3.90 8.09 6.98
C GLU A 130 2.93 8.95 7.80
N TYR A 131 1.67 8.51 7.88
CA TYR A 131 0.58 9.23 8.55
C TYR A 131 0.25 10.60 7.92
N GLU A 132 0.43 10.72 6.61
CA GLU A 132 0.32 11.98 5.89
C GLU A 132 -0.46 11.83 4.57
N SER A 133 -0.98 12.97 4.09
CA SER A 133 -1.65 13.09 2.79
C SER A 133 -0.67 13.51 1.70
N PHE A 134 -0.94 13.10 0.47
CA PHE A 134 -0.25 13.55 -0.72
C PHE A 134 -1.24 13.76 -1.86
N GLU A 135 -1.14 14.91 -2.52
CA GLU A 135 -1.92 15.23 -3.71
C GLU A 135 -1.04 15.17 -4.95
N PHE A 136 -1.54 14.56 -6.02
CA PHE A 136 -0.87 14.56 -7.31
C PHE A 136 -1.87 14.74 -8.46
N MET A 137 -1.35 15.11 -9.63
CA MET A 137 -2.12 15.27 -10.87
C MET A 137 -1.66 14.21 -11.87
N THR A 138 -2.61 13.48 -12.46
CA THR A 138 -2.29 12.58 -13.59
C THR A 138 -2.04 13.38 -14.87
N ALA A 139 -1.45 12.75 -15.87
CA ALA A 139 -1.28 13.35 -17.20
C ALA A 139 -2.62 13.75 -17.86
N ALA A 140 -3.73 13.09 -17.48
CA ALA A 140 -5.09 13.43 -17.90
C ALA A 140 -5.69 14.64 -17.16
N GLY A 141 -4.95 15.25 -16.22
CA GLY A 141 -5.42 16.41 -15.45
C GLY A 141 -6.34 16.07 -14.29
N ARG A 142 -6.46 14.79 -13.91
CA ARG A 142 -7.19 14.39 -12.70
C ARG A 142 -6.29 14.53 -11.47
N LYS A 143 -6.70 15.36 -10.50
CA LYS A 143 -6.10 15.38 -9.15
C LYS A 143 -6.44 14.08 -8.42
N TRP A 144 -5.63 13.59 -7.50
CA TRP A 144 -6.04 12.54 -6.55
C TRP A 144 -5.49 12.88 -5.17
N ILE A 145 -6.26 12.57 -4.12
CA ILE A 145 -5.83 12.74 -2.72
C ILE A 145 -5.56 11.37 -2.10
N VAL A 146 -4.32 11.13 -1.70
CA VAL A 146 -3.87 9.86 -1.12
C VAL A 146 -3.50 10.06 0.34
N TYR A 147 -3.88 9.13 1.21
CA TYR A 147 -3.37 9.08 2.59
C TYR A 147 -2.65 7.76 2.83
N GLY A 148 -1.46 7.82 3.43
CA GLY A 148 -0.63 6.65 3.71
C GLY A 148 -0.42 6.42 5.21
N SER A 149 -0.55 5.18 5.68
CA SER A 149 -0.24 4.80 7.07
C SER A 149 0.41 3.41 7.16
N PRO A 150 1.63 3.28 7.70
CA PRO A 150 2.28 1.99 7.88
C PRO A 150 1.70 1.19 9.06
N ALA A 151 0.82 1.79 9.87
CA ALA A 151 0.40 1.23 11.14
C ALA A 151 -0.36 -0.10 11.01
N SER A 152 0.02 -1.08 11.83
CA SER A 152 -0.59 -2.41 11.87
C SER A 152 -0.83 -2.92 13.30
N PRO A 153 -1.78 -3.84 13.52
CA PRO A 153 -1.93 -4.51 14.81
C PRO A 153 -0.69 -5.35 15.15
N LYS A 154 -0.28 -5.34 16.42
CA LYS A 154 0.84 -6.16 16.88
C LYS A 154 0.47 -7.64 16.90
N HIS A 155 1.12 -8.41 16.03
CA HIS A 155 1.00 -9.88 15.98
C HIS A 155 2.34 -10.61 16.21
N ALA A 156 3.45 -9.90 16.02
CA ALA A 156 4.82 -10.32 16.28
C ALA A 156 5.63 -9.08 16.69
N SER A 157 6.95 -9.20 16.79
CA SER A 157 7.81 -8.03 16.91
C SER A 157 8.03 -7.42 15.52
N GLY A 158 7.85 -6.11 15.37
CA GLY A 158 7.97 -5.40 14.11
C GLY A 158 7.79 -3.89 14.28
N ALA A 159 7.98 -3.19 13.18
CA ALA A 159 7.83 -1.75 13.04
C ALA A 159 6.36 -1.31 12.96
N PHE A 160 6.06 -0.07 13.32
CA PHE A 160 4.78 0.60 13.13
C PHE A 160 3.59 -0.17 13.72
N GLN A 161 3.79 -0.84 14.86
CA GLN A 161 2.77 -1.69 15.47
C GLN A 161 2.11 -1.05 16.69
N TYR A 162 0.78 -1.16 16.75
CA TYR A 162 -0.01 -0.81 17.94
C TYR A 162 -0.63 -2.07 18.56
N SER A 163 -0.76 -2.07 19.89
CA SER A 163 -1.40 -3.17 20.63
C SER A 163 -2.80 -2.80 21.13
N GLU A 164 -3.00 -1.52 21.47
CA GLU A 164 -4.24 -1.06 22.09
C GLU A 164 -5.23 -0.49 21.08
N ARG A 165 -6.52 -0.72 21.33
CA ARG A 165 -7.59 -0.16 20.49
C ARG A 165 -7.56 1.36 20.47
N GLN A 166 -7.26 2.03 21.59
CA GLN A 166 -7.20 3.49 21.62
C GLN A 166 -6.04 4.03 20.75
N ALA A 167 -4.90 3.35 20.72
CA ALA A 167 -3.79 3.74 19.86
C ALA A 167 -4.17 3.65 18.37
N ALA A 168 -4.86 2.57 17.97
CA ALA A 168 -5.40 2.45 16.62
C ALA A 168 -6.39 3.58 16.28
N GLN A 169 -7.23 3.99 17.24
CA GLN A 169 -8.18 5.08 17.07
C GLN A 169 -7.47 6.42 16.84
N LEU A 170 -6.49 6.76 17.67
CA LEU A 170 -5.69 7.97 17.53
C LEU A 170 -4.93 8.05 16.19
N ILE A 171 -4.56 6.90 15.63
CA ILE A 171 -3.92 6.82 14.32
C ILE A 171 -4.96 7.05 13.22
N TYR A 172 -6.03 6.26 13.18
CA TYR A 172 -6.97 6.28 12.06
C TYR A 172 -7.95 7.46 12.06
N ASP A 173 -8.14 8.15 13.19
CA ASP A 173 -8.88 9.41 13.26
C ASP A 173 -8.18 10.55 12.50
N LYS A 174 -6.86 10.44 12.27
CA LYS A 174 -6.10 11.44 11.50
C LYS A 174 -6.33 11.36 10.00
N ILE A 175 -6.88 10.26 9.49
CA ILE A 175 -7.15 10.10 8.05
C ILE A 175 -8.17 11.17 7.62
N PRO A 176 -7.87 12.10 6.70
CA PRO A 176 -8.82 13.12 6.28
C PRO A 176 -10.03 12.54 5.56
N SER A 177 -11.21 13.15 5.68
CA SER A 177 -12.46 12.66 5.08
C SER A 177 -12.50 12.76 3.55
N ASP A 178 -11.67 13.61 2.96
CA ASP A 178 -11.47 13.80 1.53
C ASP A 178 -10.43 12.84 0.92
N THR A 179 -9.93 11.89 1.70
CA THR A 179 -9.04 10.82 1.20
C THR A 179 -9.75 9.99 0.13
N GLU A 180 -9.24 10.02 -1.09
CA GLU A 180 -9.79 9.25 -2.22
C GLU A 180 -9.12 7.87 -2.34
N ILE A 181 -7.83 7.81 -2.02
CA ILE A 181 -7.02 6.60 -2.03
C ILE A 181 -6.38 6.43 -0.66
N LEU A 182 -6.70 5.33 0.02
CA LEU A 182 -6.10 4.99 1.30
C LEU A 182 -5.08 3.88 1.09
N ILE A 183 -3.86 4.08 1.57
CA ILE A 183 -2.82 3.05 1.64
C ILE A 183 -2.55 2.75 3.11
N THR A 184 -2.84 1.53 3.55
CA THR A 184 -2.47 1.07 4.89
C THR A 184 -1.69 -0.23 4.79
N HIS A 185 -0.75 -0.48 5.70
CA HIS A 185 -0.06 -1.78 5.63
C HIS A 185 -1.00 -2.94 6.00
N THR A 186 -1.79 -2.78 7.08
CA THR A 186 -2.77 -3.78 7.53
C THR A 186 -4.08 -3.72 6.72
N PRO A 187 -4.77 -4.86 6.50
CA PRO A 187 -6.16 -4.85 6.05
C PRO A 187 -7.12 -4.34 7.13
N ALA A 188 -8.27 -3.85 6.69
CA ALA A 188 -9.44 -3.69 7.55
C ALA A 188 -10.07 -5.05 7.87
N LYS A 189 -10.67 -5.20 9.07
CA LYS A 189 -11.25 -6.49 9.45
C LYS A 189 -12.35 -6.94 8.48
N TYR A 190 -12.31 -8.22 8.13
CA TYR A 190 -13.19 -8.89 7.16
C TYR A 190 -13.04 -8.44 5.71
N CYS A 191 -11.96 -7.72 5.38
CA CYS A 191 -11.61 -7.36 4.02
C CYS A 191 -10.27 -7.98 3.68
N LEU A 192 -10.30 -9.08 2.90
CA LEU A 192 -9.10 -9.78 2.43
C LEU A 192 -8.04 -10.02 3.52
N ASP A 193 -8.50 -10.48 4.70
CA ASP A 193 -7.72 -10.61 5.93
C ASP A 193 -7.73 -12.04 6.53
N LEU A 194 -8.02 -13.06 5.71
CA LEU A 194 -8.00 -14.46 6.13
C LEU A 194 -6.58 -15.02 6.17
N THR A 195 -6.07 -15.29 7.36
CA THR A 195 -4.78 -15.97 7.56
C THR A 195 -4.84 -17.47 7.24
N ALA A 196 -3.68 -18.11 7.08
CA ALA A 196 -3.57 -19.56 6.85
C ALA A 196 -4.17 -20.40 8.01
N LYS A 197 -4.27 -19.82 9.20
CA LYS A 197 -4.89 -20.44 10.38
C LYS A 197 -6.42 -20.23 10.45
N GLY A 198 -7.02 -19.71 9.40
CA GLY A 198 -8.46 -19.42 9.34
C GLY A 198 -8.92 -18.24 10.19
N LYS A 199 -7.99 -17.39 10.66
CA LYS A 199 -8.31 -16.21 11.49
C LYS A 199 -8.38 -14.94 10.65
N LYS A 200 -9.31 -14.06 11.01
CA LYS A 200 -9.50 -12.72 10.45
C LYS A 200 -8.66 -11.70 11.20
N ALA A 201 -7.51 -11.35 10.63
CA ALA A 201 -6.44 -10.56 11.27
C ALA A 201 -6.59 -9.04 11.08
N GLY A 202 -7.51 -8.59 10.23
CA GLY A 202 -7.63 -7.16 9.93
C GLY A 202 -8.08 -6.32 11.13
N CYS A 203 -7.79 -5.03 11.04
CA CYS A 203 -8.06 -4.08 12.12
C CYS A 203 -9.55 -3.70 12.19
N ARG A 204 -10.14 -3.86 13.38
CA ARG A 204 -11.53 -3.45 13.66
C ARG A 204 -11.72 -1.94 13.60
N VAL A 205 -10.77 -1.18 14.13
CA VAL A 205 -10.87 0.29 14.17
C VAL A 205 -10.79 0.87 12.76
N LEU A 206 -9.86 0.38 11.94
CA LEU A 206 -9.77 0.75 10.53
C LEU A 206 -11.07 0.45 9.77
N ARG A 207 -11.67 -0.72 10.00
CA ARG A 207 -12.97 -1.08 9.40
C ARG A 207 -14.07 -0.09 9.75
N GLU A 208 -14.13 0.35 11.01
CA GLU A 208 -15.12 1.35 11.43
C GLU A 208 -14.82 2.72 10.83
N ARG A 209 -13.55 3.16 10.81
CA ARG A 209 -13.15 4.44 10.19
C ARG A 209 -13.52 4.48 8.70
N LEU A 210 -13.28 3.40 7.96
CA LEU A 210 -13.61 3.30 6.54
C LEU A 210 -15.09 3.57 6.21
N LYS A 211 -16.02 3.33 7.14
CA LYS A 211 -17.45 3.65 6.92
C LYS A 211 -17.70 5.15 6.79
N SER A 212 -16.85 5.96 7.41
CA SER A 212 -16.95 7.43 7.40
C SER A 212 -16.08 8.12 6.34
N LEU A 213 -15.37 7.34 5.51
CA LEU A 213 -14.49 7.87 4.45
C LEU A 213 -15.19 7.76 3.08
N GLU A 214 -16.31 8.45 2.91
CA GLU A 214 -17.15 8.36 1.70
C GLU A 214 -16.39 8.66 0.40
N ALA A 215 -15.40 9.56 0.43
CA ALA A 215 -14.55 9.87 -0.73
C ALA A 215 -13.61 8.73 -1.12
N CYS A 216 -13.31 7.79 -0.22
CA CYS A 216 -12.32 6.74 -0.44
C CYS A 216 -12.86 5.70 -1.42
N ARG A 217 -12.36 5.73 -2.65
CA ARG A 217 -12.71 4.83 -3.76
C ARG A 217 -11.78 3.64 -3.87
N LEU A 218 -10.57 3.75 -3.34
CA LEU A 218 -9.57 2.68 -3.35
C LEU A 218 -8.88 2.58 -1.98
N HIS A 219 -8.85 1.37 -1.42
CA HIS A 219 -8.08 1.02 -0.24
C HIS A 219 -7.07 -0.08 -0.58
N VAL A 220 -5.78 0.26 -0.59
CA VAL A 220 -4.69 -0.68 -0.87
C VAL A 220 -3.96 -1.04 0.42
N PHE A 221 -3.73 -2.33 0.60
CA PHE A 221 -3.04 -2.89 1.75
C PHE A 221 -2.32 -4.18 1.41
N GLY A 222 -1.60 -4.75 2.37
CA GLY A 222 -0.87 -6.01 2.21
C GLY A 222 -0.93 -6.85 3.48
N HIS A 223 0.24 -7.26 3.98
CA HIS A 223 0.47 -7.92 5.28
C HIS A 223 -0.07 -9.35 5.40
N ILE A 224 -1.28 -9.63 4.92
CA ILE A 224 -1.92 -10.95 4.98
C ILE A 224 -1.74 -11.65 3.63
N HIS A 225 -0.58 -12.26 3.40
CA HIS A 225 -0.19 -12.84 2.11
C HIS A 225 -1.15 -13.92 1.59
N GLU A 226 -1.85 -14.60 2.49
CA GLU A 226 -2.78 -15.68 2.16
C GLU A 226 -4.01 -15.24 1.38
N ASP A 227 -4.45 -14.00 1.62
CA ASP A 227 -5.72 -13.48 1.13
C ASP A 227 -5.50 -12.36 0.10
N ALA A 228 -4.35 -12.39 -0.58
CA ALA A 228 -4.05 -11.51 -1.71
C ALA A 228 -5.15 -11.60 -2.78
N GLY A 229 -5.54 -10.43 -3.31
CA GLY A 229 -6.64 -10.28 -4.26
C GLY A 229 -7.28 -8.89 -4.21
N ALA A 230 -8.46 -8.77 -4.79
CA ALA A 230 -9.30 -7.58 -4.67
C ALA A 230 -10.74 -7.97 -4.31
N ASP A 231 -11.44 -6.99 -3.73
CA ASP A 231 -12.87 -7.05 -3.40
C ASP A 231 -13.52 -5.69 -3.71
N MET A 232 -14.83 -5.67 -3.90
CA MET A 232 -15.62 -4.46 -4.09
C MET A 232 -16.62 -4.33 -2.96
N ILE A 233 -16.53 -3.22 -2.24
CA ILE A 233 -17.36 -2.93 -1.07
C ILE A 233 -18.34 -1.84 -1.43
N ASP A 234 -19.63 -2.15 -1.35
CA ASP A 234 -20.69 -1.15 -1.47
C ASP A 234 -20.64 -0.18 -0.29
N THR A 235 -20.75 1.10 -0.61
CA THR A 235 -20.80 2.23 0.32
C THR A 235 -21.96 3.14 -0.08
N ASP A 236 -22.36 4.04 0.82
CA ASP A 236 -23.42 5.02 0.52
C ASP A 236 -23.04 5.98 -0.64
N ALA A 237 -21.74 6.13 -0.91
CA ALA A 237 -21.20 6.99 -1.98
C ALA A 237 -20.89 6.23 -3.30
N GLY A 238 -21.16 4.92 -3.36
CA GLY A 238 -20.83 4.05 -4.50
C GLY A 238 -19.95 2.88 -4.10
N VAL A 239 -19.01 2.48 -4.95
CA VAL A 239 -18.16 1.30 -4.71
C VAL A 239 -16.75 1.72 -4.30
N ARG A 240 -16.26 1.10 -3.22
CA ARG A 240 -14.84 1.13 -2.84
C ARG A 240 -14.17 -0.16 -3.26
N VAL A 241 -13.10 -0.06 -4.04
CA VAL A 241 -12.23 -1.20 -4.35
C VAL A 241 -11.26 -1.40 -3.19
N ALA A 242 -11.22 -2.60 -2.64
CA ALA A 242 -10.24 -2.99 -1.64
C ALA A 242 -9.24 -3.97 -2.26
N VAL A 243 -7.95 -3.75 -2.03
CA VAL A 243 -6.88 -4.53 -2.66
C VAL A 243 -5.90 -5.00 -1.59
N ASN A 244 -5.83 -6.32 -1.41
CA ASN A 244 -4.69 -6.95 -0.75
C ASN A 244 -3.64 -7.22 -1.82
N ALA A 245 -2.66 -6.31 -1.89
CA ALA A 245 -1.63 -6.25 -2.91
C ALA A 245 -0.38 -7.08 -2.57
N ALA A 246 -0.44 -7.96 -1.56
CA ALA A 246 0.70 -8.77 -1.15
C ALA A 246 1.18 -9.68 -2.28
N ILE A 247 2.37 -9.40 -2.83
CA ILE A 247 2.95 -10.19 -3.93
C ILE A 247 3.87 -11.29 -3.41
N ALA A 248 4.01 -11.43 -2.10
CA ALA A 248 5.05 -12.27 -1.49
C ALA A 248 4.99 -13.75 -1.88
N ARG A 249 3.82 -14.23 -2.27
CA ARG A 249 3.59 -15.61 -2.71
C ARG A 249 3.27 -15.72 -4.21
N SER A 250 2.54 -14.76 -4.77
CA SER A 250 2.07 -14.79 -6.15
C SER A 250 3.09 -14.22 -7.15
N GLY A 251 3.87 -13.22 -6.73
CA GLY A 251 4.64 -12.37 -7.65
C GLY A 251 3.76 -11.51 -8.56
N THR A 252 2.45 -11.44 -8.29
CA THR A 252 1.46 -10.86 -9.20
C THR A 252 0.94 -9.54 -8.64
N ALA A 253 1.10 -8.46 -9.42
CA ALA A 253 0.51 -7.17 -9.09
C ALA A 253 -1.00 -7.14 -9.31
N MET A 254 -1.67 -6.27 -8.57
CA MET A 254 -3.09 -5.96 -8.73
C MET A 254 -3.24 -4.68 -9.56
N ILE A 255 -4.13 -4.71 -10.54
CA ILE A 255 -4.42 -3.57 -11.43
C ILE A 255 -5.79 -3.06 -11.07
N VAL A 256 -5.91 -1.75 -10.84
CA VAL A 256 -7.19 -1.08 -10.60
C VAL A 256 -7.34 0.08 -11.56
N ASP A 257 -8.42 0.10 -12.32
CA ASP A 257 -8.81 1.24 -13.14
C ASP A 257 -9.93 1.99 -12.42
N LEU A 258 -9.73 3.27 -12.10
CA LEU A 258 -10.79 4.14 -11.57
C LEU A 258 -11.12 5.23 -12.58
N ARG A 259 -12.41 5.47 -12.78
CA ARG A 259 -12.87 6.59 -13.60
C ARG A 259 -12.50 7.92 -12.94
N ASN A 260 -11.99 8.88 -13.71
CA ASN A 260 -11.59 10.20 -13.20
C ASN A 260 -12.75 10.92 -12.51
#